data_AF-A0A1G7Y3A0-F1
#
_entry.id   AF-A0A1G7Y3A0-F1
#
_cell.length_a   1.000
_cell.length_b   1.000
_cell.length_c   1.000
_cell.angle_alpha   90.00
_cell.angle_beta   90.00
_cell.angle_gamma   90.00
#
_symmetry.space_group_name_H-M   'P 1'
#
loop_
_entity.id
_entity.type
_entity.pdbx_description
1 polymer ?
#
loop_
_entity_poly.entity_id
_entity_poly.type
_entity_poly.pdbx_seq_one_letter_code
_entity_poly.pdbx_strand_id
1 'polypeptide(L)' 'MVQRQRGRGFWILGTVLLFAGGILFGLIWQNVWVGLVLAAAISIGWLIAYESRRGRNQGIYDRDDDGAQL' A
#
# COMPACT_ATOMS: atom_id res chain seq x y z
N MET A 1 13.82 18.94 13.52
CA MET A 1 13.37 18.20 12.32
C MET A 1 12.86 16.83 12.77
N VAL A 2 11.55 16.65 12.99
CA VAL A 2 10.98 15.32 13.28
C VAL A 2 9.93 15.05 12.21
N GLN A 3 10.40 14.60 11.04
CA GLN A 3 9.50 13.98 10.06
C GLN A 3 8.97 12.70 10.71
N ARG A 4 7.72 12.73 11.16
CA ARG A 4 7.02 11.55 11.67
C ARG A 4 6.94 10.53 10.53
N GLN A 5 7.86 9.57 10.53
CA GLN A 5 7.89 8.38 9.66
C GLN A 5 6.72 7.41 9.90
N ARG A 6 5.55 7.89 10.36
CA ARG A 6 4.42 7.05 10.80
C ARG A 6 3.71 6.33 9.65
N GLY A 7 3.98 6.69 8.39
CA GLY A 7 3.38 6.03 7.23
C GLY A 7 4.01 4.67 6.87
N ARG A 8 5.32 4.48 7.11
CA ARG A 8 6.05 3.28 6.64
C ARG A 8 5.77 2.05 7.51
N GLY A 9 5.75 2.21 8.83
CA GLY A 9 5.55 1.11 9.78
C GLY A 9 4.16 0.46 9.66
N PHE A 10 3.11 1.29 9.60
CA PHE A 10 1.74 0.81 9.39
C PHE A 10 1.57 0.06 8.06
N TRP A 11 2.32 0.47 7.03
CA TRP A 11 2.30 -0.15 5.70
C TRP A 11 2.92 -1.55 5.69
N ILE A 12 4.09 -1.71 6.30
CA ILE A 12 4.76 -3.01 6.40
C ILE A 12 3.90 -3.95 7.24
N LEU A 13 3.36 -3.46 8.36
CA LEU A 13 2.47 -4.23 9.22
C LEU A 13 1.23 -4.72 8.46
N GLY A 14 0.58 -3.85 7.68
CA GLY A 14 -0.58 -4.21 6.87
C GLY A 14 -0.25 -5.27 5.80
N THR A 15 0.92 -5.17 5.17
CA THR A 15 1.38 -6.14 4.17
C THR A 15 1.60 -7.52 4.80
N VAL A 16 2.27 -7.57 5.95
CA VAL A 16 2.52 -8.81 6.70
C VAL A 16 1.21 -9.44 7.17
N LEU A 17 0.26 -8.65 7.68
CA LEU A 17 -1.06 -9.13 8.10
C LEU A 17 -1.88 -9.69 6.94
N LEU A 18 -1.85 -9.04 5.77
CA LEU A 18 -2.57 -9.51 4.58
C LEU A 18 -2.02 -10.84 4.08
N PHE A 19 -0.69 -10.96 4.03
CA PHE A 19 -0.03 -12.19 3.61
C PHE A 19 -0.29 -13.34 4.59
N ALA A 20 -0.13 -13.08 5.89
CA ALA A 20 -0.44 -14.05 6.93
C ALA A 20 -1.92 -14.47 6.95
N GLY A 21 -2.83 -13.51 6.74
CA GLY A 21 -4.27 -13.76 6.65
C GLY A 21 -4.65 -14.65 5.47
N GLY A 22 -4.08 -14.42 4.28
CA GLY A 22 -4.32 -15.25 3.10
C GLY A 22 -3.84 -16.69 3.27
N ILE A 23 -2.65 -16.87 3.87
CA ILE A 23 -2.12 -18.20 4.19
C ILE A 23 -3.01 -18.92 5.21
N LEU A 24 -3.36 -18.25 6.32
CA LEU A 24 -4.24 -18.81 7.36
C LEU A 24 -5.59 -19.23 6.78
N PHE A 25 -6.19 -18.38 5.95
CA PHE A 25 -7.47 -18.69 5.31
C PHE A 25 -7.38 -19.92 4.39
N GLY A 26 -6.32 -20.03 3.59
CA GLY A 26 -6.06 -21.19 2.74
C GLY A 26 -5.85 -22.48 3.54
N LEU A 27 -5.15 -22.40 4.68
CA LEU A 27 -4.94 -23.54 5.57
C LEU A 27 -6.24 -23.99 6.26
N ILE A 28 -7.09 -23.05 6.70
CA ILE A 28 -8.40 -23.35 7.29
C ILE A 28 -9.29 -24.09 6.30
N TRP A 29 -9.29 -23.66 5.03
CA TRP A 29 -10.07 -24.30 3.98
C TRP A 29 -9.42 -25.56 3.39
N GLN A 30 -8.28 -26.01 3.93
CA GLN A 30 -7.48 -27.14 3.41
C GLN A 30 -7.08 -26.96 1.92
N ASN A 31 -7.08 -25.73 1.43
CA ASN A 31 -6.84 -25.41 0.03
C ASN A 31 -5.88 -24.23 -0.09
N VAL A 32 -4.59 -24.56 -0.09
CA VAL A 32 -3.50 -23.58 -0.16
C VAL A 32 -3.56 -22.76 -1.44
N TRP A 33 -4.01 -23.35 -2.57
CA TRP A 33 -4.12 -22.64 -3.84
C TRP A 33 -5.07 -21.44 -3.77
N VAL A 34 -6.22 -21.60 -3.08
CA VAL A 34 -7.16 -20.50 -2.88
C VAL A 34 -6.54 -19.39 -2.02
N GLY A 35 -5.86 -19.76 -0.93
CA GLY A 35 -5.16 -18.79 -0.08
C GLY A 35 -4.08 -18.02 -0.84
N LEU A 36 -3.36 -18.69 -1.74
CA LEU A 36 -2.28 -18.12 -2.54
C LEU A 36 -2.81 -17.16 -3.60
N VAL A 37 -3.91 -17.52 -4.30
CA VAL A 37 -4.58 -16.63 -5.27
C VAL A 37 -5.12 -15.38 -4.59
N LEU A 38 -5.76 -15.52 -3.43
CA LEU A 38 -6.27 -14.37 -2.67
C LEU A 38 -5.14 -13.46 -2.18
N ALA A 39 -4.06 -14.04 -1.63
CA ALA A 39 -2.89 -13.28 -1.22
C ALA A 39 -2.26 -12.51 -2.39
N ALA A 40 -2.17 -13.13 -3.57
CA ALA A 40 -1.66 -12.49 -4.78
C ALA A 40 -2.56 -11.34 -5.26
N ALA A 41 -3.88 -11.56 -5.36
CA ALA A 41 -4.83 -10.54 -5.79
C ALA A 41 -4.82 -9.30 -4.87
N ILE A 42 -4.78 -9.54 -3.55
CA ILE A 42 -4.69 -8.48 -2.55
C ILE A 42 -3.35 -7.73 -2.64
N SER A 43 -2.23 -8.46 -2.81
CA SER A 43 -0.89 -7.86 -2.96
C SER A 43 -0.82 -6.94 -4.18
N ILE A 44 -1.44 -7.34 -5.30
CA ILE A 44 -1.51 -6.52 -6.52
C ILE A 44 -2.31 -5.24 -6.26
N GLY A 45 -3.51 -5.33 -5.66
CA GLY A 45 -4.30 -4.16 -5.31
C GLY A 45 -3.56 -3.19 -4.38
N TRP A 46 -2.78 -3.75 -3.47
CA TRP A 46 -1.93 -2.99 -2.54
C TRP A 46 -0.76 -2.29 -3.26
N LEU A 47 -0.07 -2.97 -4.18
CA LEU A 47 0.98 -2.36 -5.01
C LEU A 47 0.45 -1.23 -5.89
N ILE A 48 -0.76 -1.39 -6.44
CA ILE A 48 -1.41 -0.32 -7.22
C ILE A 48 -1.72 0.89 -6.32
N ALA A 49 -2.22 0.67 -5.10
CA ALA A 49 -2.44 1.74 -4.13
C ALA A 49 -1.12 2.41 -3.68
N TYR A 50 -0.04 1.64 -3.60
CA TYR A 50 1.30 2.14 -3.30
C TYR A 50 1.81 3.09 -4.40
N GLU A 51 1.73 2.63 -5.65
CA GLU A 51 2.19 3.41 -6.81
C GLU A 51 1.31 4.64 -7.04
N SER A 52 -0.01 4.53 -6.80
CA SER A 52 -0.93 5.67 -6.80
C SER A 52 -0.52 6.78 -5.83
N ARG A 53 0.02 6.41 -4.66
CA ARG A 53 0.54 7.39 -3.68
C ARG A 53 1.89 7.97 -4.08
N ARG A 54 2.74 7.22 -4.79
CA ARG A 54 4.03 7.71 -5.32
C ARG A 54 3.83 8.64 -6.52
N GLY A 55 2.88 8.33 -7.41
CA GLY A 55 2.54 9.13 -8.58
C GLY A 55 1.96 10.50 -8.24
N ARG A 56 1.37 10.68 -7.05
CA ARG A 56 0.88 11.99 -6.55
C ARG A 56 1.98 12.99 -6.20
N ASN A 57 3.27 12.63 -6.32
CA ASN A 57 4.39 13.51 -6.01
C ASN A 57 5.40 13.70 -7.16
N GLN A 58 5.11 13.17 -8.36
CA GLN A 58 5.89 13.41 -9.59
C GLN A 58 5.05 14.26 -10.56
N GLY A 59 4.87 15.55 -10.24
CA GLY A 59 4.17 16.44 -11.17
C GLY A 59 3.54 17.71 -10.59
N ILE A 60 3.70 18.01 -9.30
CA ILE A 60 3.40 19.36 -8.77
C ILE A 60 4.69 19.92 -8.16
N TYR A 61 5.71 20.06 -8.99
CA TYR A 61 6.42 21.33 -8.96
C TYR A 61 5.53 22.28 -9.74
N ASP A 62 4.53 22.88 -9.08
CA ASP A 62 4.02 24.15 -9.55
C ASP A 62 5.19 25.12 -9.41
N ARG A 63 5.86 25.39 -10.53
CA ARG A 63 6.80 26.50 -10.65
C ARG A 63 6.05 27.83 -10.75
N ASP A 64 4.71 27.77 -10.82
CA ASP A 64 3.77 28.88 -10.95
C ASP A 64 2.80 28.97 -9.76
N ASP A 65 3.12 28.42 -8.59
CA ASP A 65 2.41 28.75 -7.33
C ASP A 65 2.86 30.15 -6.85
N ASP A 66 2.60 31.15 -7.68
CA ASP A 66 2.47 32.54 -7.26
C ASP A 66 1.23 32.58 -6.38
N GLY A 67 1.45 32.26 -5.10
CA GLY A 67 0.43 32.31 -4.07
C GLY A 67 -0.36 33.60 -4.23
N ALA A 68 -1.67 33.46 -4.38
CA ALA A 68 -2.63 34.54 -4.52
C ALA A 68 -2.25 35.74 -3.64
N GLN A 69 -1.56 36.72 -4.23
CA GLN A 69 -1.33 38.05 -3.69
C GLN A 69 -2.39 38.95 -4.31
N LEU A 70 -3.57 38.95 -3.70
CA LEU A 70 -4.54 40.05 -3.74
C LEU A 70 -4.97 40.32 -2.30
#